data_AF-A0A519UEU9-F1
#
_entry.id   AF-A0A519UEU9-F1
#
_cell.length_a   1.000
_cell.length_b   1.000
_cell.length_c   1.000
_cell.angle_alpha   90.00
_cell.angle_beta   90.00
_cell.angle_gamma   90.00
#
_symmetry.space_group_name_H-M   'P 1'
#
loop_
_entity.id
_entity.type
_entity.pdbx_description
1 polymer ?
#
loop_
_entity_poly.entity_id
_entity_poly.type
_entity_poly.pdbx_seq_one_letter_code
_entity_poly.pdbx_strand_id
1 'polypeptide(L)' 'MIPLSVPNLQGNEWNYIKDCLDTNWVSSVGSYVNQFEQKVAEFCKVKYAIATSNGTAAIHIS' A
#
# COMPACT_ATOMS: atom_id res chain seq x y z
N MET A 1 -4.97 4.61 -30.08
CA MET A 1 -5.54 3.72 -29.04
C MET A 1 -5.73 4.56 -27.78
N ILE A 2 -6.92 4.54 -27.15
CA ILE A 2 -7.19 5.27 -25.89
C ILE A 2 -7.29 4.23 -24.77
N PRO A 3 -6.45 4.28 -23.71
CA PRO A 3 -6.49 3.31 -22.62
C PRO A 3 -7.64 3.60 -21.64
N LEU A 4 -8.24 2.56 -21.05
CA LEU A 4 -9.34 2.69 -20.09
C LEU A 4 -8.86 3.09 -18.67
N SER A 5 -7.74 2.50 -18.22
CA SER A 5 -7.16 2.75 -16.92
C SER A 5 -5.66 2.50 -17.00
N VAL A 6 -4.88 3.48 -16.51
CA VAL A 6 -3.42 3.40 -16.43
C VAL A 6 -2.99 3.87 -15.04
N PRO A 7 -1.96 3.24 -14.43
CA PRO A 7 -1.40 3.73 -13.18
C PRO A 7 -0.91 5.17 -13.32
N ASN A 8 -1.30 6.04 -12.40
CA ASN A 8 -0.75 7.39 -12.29
C ASN A 8 0.23 7.46 -11.13
N LEU A 9 1.52 7.40 -11.43
CA LEU A 9 2.62 7.38 -10.44
C LEU A 9 3.38 8.72 -10.46
N GLN A 10 2.67 9.83 -10.25
CA GLN A 10 3.22 11.20 -10.33
C GLN A 10 3.46 11.85 -8.95
N GLY A 11 3.27 11.10 -7.85
CA GLY A 11 3.47 11.56 -6.49
C GLY A 11 4.80 11.10 -5.89
N ASN A 12 4.76 10.72 -4.61
CA ASN A 12 5.92 10.28 -3.85
C ASN A 12 6.24 8.79 -4.00
N GLU A 13 5.56 8.05 -4.89
CA GLU A 13 5.67 6.60 -5.00
C GLU A 13 7.12 6.16 -5.22
N TRP A 14 7.85 6.86 -6.10
CA TRP A 14 9.26 6.58 -6.37
C TRP A 14 10.17 6.84 -5.16
N ASN A 15 9.89 7.89 -4.38
CA ASN A 15 10.67 8.21 -3.19
C ASN A 15 10.47 7.15 -2.10
N TYR A 16 9.24 6.69 -1.90
CA TYR A 16 8.95 5.64 -0.91
C TYR A 16 9.56 4.29 -1.32
N ILE A 17 9.49 3.93 -2.60
CA ILE A 17 10.14 2.71 -3.10
C ILE A 17 11.65 2.77 -2.91
N LYS A 18 12.27 3.91 -3.22
CA LYS A 18 13.71 4.12 -3.00
C LYS A 18 14.08 3.99 -1.53
N ASP A 19 13.33 4.62 -0.63
CA ASP A 19 13.58 4.50 0.81
C ASP A 19 13.51 3.05 1.30
N CYS A 20 12.55 2.25 0.81
CA CYS A 20 12.51 0.81 1.11
C CYS A 20 13.79 0.08 0.67
N LEU A 21 14.33 0.41 -0.51
CA LEU A 21 15.55 -0.19 -1.04
C LEU A 21 16.77 0.26 -0.25
N ASP A 22 16.89 1.56 0.01
CA ASP A 22 18.01 2.16 0.74
C ASP A 22 18.09 1.65 2.19
N THR A 23 16.94 1.40 2.81
CA THR A 23 16.84 0.90 4.18
C THR A 23 16.76 -0.63 4.27
N ASN A 24 16.78 -1.35 3.13
CA ASN A 24 16.59 -2.81 3.01
C ASN A 24 15.25 -3.34 3.58
N TRP A 25 14.26 -2.47 3.78
CA TRP A 25 12.90 -2.85 4.18
C TRP A 25 12.04 -3.21 2.97
N VAL A 26 12.39 -4.33 2.32
CA VAL A 26 11.78 -4.81 1.07
C VAL A 26 10.83 -6.00 1.24
N SER A 27 10.62 -6.44 2.49
CA SER A 27 9.77 -7.59 2.81
C SER A 27 8.34 -7.17 3.16
N SER A 28 7.50 -8.14 3.57
CA SER A 28 6.10 -7.93 3.97
C SER A 28 5.94 -7.22 5.32
N VAL A 29 7.04 -6.98 6.04
CA VAL A 29 7.08 -6.19 7.26
C VAL A 29 7.83 -4.90 6.94
N GLY A 30 7.32 -3.75 7.38
CA GLY A 30 7.99 -2.46 7.17
C GLY A 30 7.15 -1.27 7.62
N SER A 31 7.81 -0.12 7.82
CA SER A 31 7.17 1.12 8.27
C SER A 31 6.06 1.59 7.32
N TYR A 32 6.23 1.39 6.02
CA TYR A 32 5.25 1.75 5.01
C TYR A 32 3.98 0.90 5.05
N VAL A 33 4.06 -0.36 5.50
CA VAL A 33 2.88 -1.22 5.69
C VAL A 33 2.01 -0.64 6.81
N ASN A 34 2.61 -0.39 7.98
CA ASN A 34 1.92 0.19 9.13
C ASN A 34 1.31 1.57 8.79
N GLN A 35 2.06 2.42 8.08
CA GLN A 35 1.58 3.74 7.66
C GLN A 35 0.43 3.62 6.65
N PHE A 36 0.49 2.67 5.72
CA PHE A 36 -0.58 2.44 4.77
C PHE A 36 -1.86 1.99 5.48
N GLU A 37 -1.76 1.02 6.39
CA GLU A 37 -2.88 0.56 7.22
C GLU A 37 -3.50 1.71 8.02
N GLN A 38 -2.68 2.52 8.69
CA GLN A 38 -3.17 3.68 9.43
C GLN A 38 -3.90 4.68 8.53
N LYS A 39 -3.29 5.07 7.40
CA LYS A 39 -3.90 6.03 6.47
C LYS A 39 -5.18 5.52 5.84
N VAL A 40 -5.27 4.23 5.53
CA VAL A 40 -6.49 3.62 5.00
C VAL A 40 -7.58 3.57 6.08
N ALA A 41 -7.24 3.22 7.32
CA ALA A 41 -8.19 3.23 8.43
C ALA A 41 -8.77 4.64 8.68
N GLU A 42 -7.90 5.66 8.67
CA GLU A 42 -8.27 7.08 8.79
C GLU A 42 -9.17 7.52 7.63
N PHE A 43 -8.78 7.21 6.39
CA PHE A 43 -9.55 7.54 5.18
C PHE A 43 -10.95 6.91 5.19
N CYS A 44 -11.03 5.64 5.57
CA CYS A 44 -12.29 4.89 5.65
C CYS A 44 -13.11 5.16 6.92
N LYS A 45 -12.56 5.91 7.90
CA LYS A 45 -13.19 6.18 9.20
C LYS A 45 -13.52 4.91 9.99
N VAL A 46 -12.62 3.93 9.95
CA VAL A 46 -12.72 2.67 10.67
C VAL A 46 -11.63 2.56 11.72
N LYS A 47 -11.82 1.68 12.71
CA LYS A 47 -10.83 1.50 13.78
C LYS A 47 -9.55 0.81 13.31
N TYR A 48 -9.67 -0.10 12.35
CA TYR A 48 -8.57 -0.93 11.86
C TYR A 48 -8.66 -1.12 10.34
N ALA A 49 -7.52 -1.19 9.67
CA ALA A 49 -7.37 -1.68 8.30
C ALA A 49 -6.16 -2.60 8.27
N ILE A 50 -6.24 -3.71 7.52
CA ILE A 50 -5.18 -4.71 7.42
C ILE A 50 -4.74 -4.81 5.96
N ALA A 51 -3.44 -4.64 5.72
CA ALA A 51 -2.86 -4.76 4.40
C ALA A 51 -2.69 -6.24 4.03
N THR A 52 -3.14 -6.61 2.84
CA THR A 52 -2.96 -7.95 2.26
C THR A 52 -2.31 -7.84 0.89
N SER A 53 -1.84 -8.97 0.36
CA SER A 53 -1.20 -9.01 -0.96
C SER A 53 -2.15 -8.68 -2.12
N ASN A 54 -3.45 -8.88 -1.94
CA ASN A 54 -4.52 -8.51 -2.87
C ASN A 54 -5.92 -8.64 -2.22
N GLY A 55 -6.95 -8.19 -2.95
CA GLY A 55 -8.34 -8.25 -2.49
C GLY A 55 -8.89 -9.67 -2.27
N THR A 56 -8.46 -10.66 -3.08
CA THR A 56 -8.90 -12.06 -2.89
C THR A 56 -8.37 -12.63 -1.58
N ALA A 57 -7.12 -12.35 -1.24
CA ALA A 57 -6.53 -12.77 0.04
C ALA A 57 -7.25 -12.13 1.23
N ALA A 58 -7.66 -10.85 1.12
CA ALA A 58 -8.44 -10.18 2.17
C ALA A 58 -9.77 -10.90 2.44
N ILE A 59 -10.49 -11.29 1.39
CA ILE A 59 -11.76 -12.03 1.54
C ILE A 59 -11.52 -13.42 2.16
N HIS A 60 -10.46 -14.11 1.76
CA HIS A 60 -10.17 -15.45 2.26
C HIS A 60 -9.88 -15.48 3.77
N ILE A 61 -9.24 -14.44 4.31
CA ILE A 61 -8.88 -14.35 5.74
C ILE A 61 -9.93 -13.65 6.60
N SER A 62 -11.04 -13.20 6.01
CA SER A 62 -12.10 -12.44 6.70
C SER A 62 -12.89 -13.28 7.70
#